data_AF-A0A447RLI7-F1
#
_entry.id   AF-A0A447RLI7-F1
#
_cell.length_a   1.000
_cell.length_b   1.000
_cell.length_c   1.000
_cell.angle_alpha   90.00
_cell.angle_beta   90.00
_cell.angle_gamma   90.00
#
_symmetry.space_group_name_H-M   'P 1'
#
loop_
_entity.id
_entity.type
_entity.pdbx_description
1 polymer ?
#
loop_
_entity_poly.entity_id
_entity_poly.type
_entity_poly.pdbx_seq_one_letter_code
_entity_poly.pdbx_strand_id
1 'polypeptide(L)'
;MFQLSVQDIHPGQQAGNKEEAIRQVAAALVSAGNVADGYVNGMLAREQQTSTFLGNGIAIPHGTTDTRDQVLKTGVQVFQFPQGVTWGEGQTAYVAIGIAASSDEHLGLLRQLTHVLSDDAVAAQLQSATTAEELRALLMGEKQSEALKLDNETLSLDVAASDLLTLQALNAARLKRSWRCRCRLR
;
A
#
# COMPACT_ATOMS: atom_id res chain seq x y z
N MET A 1 -7.78 4.39 14.34
CA MET A 1 -7.33 3.42 13.34
C MET A 1 -7.06 4.21 12.07
N PHE A 2 -5.85 4.13 11.54
CA PHE A 2 -5.47 4.84 10.31
C PHE A 2 -6.28 4.32 9.12
N GLN A 3 -6.88 5.23 8.36
CA GLN A 3 -7.63 4.93 7.14
C GLN A 3 -6.85 5.48 5.95
N LEU A 4 -6.30 4.58 5.13
CA LEU A 4 -5.72 4.92 3.84
C LEU A 4 -6.83 4.90 2.78
N SER A 5 -7.13 6.05 2.21
CA SER A 5 -8.06 6.16 1.09
C SER A 5 -7.34 5.90 -0.22
N VAL A 6 -8.05 5.33 -1.19
CA VAL A 6 -7.53 5.07 -2.54
C VAL A 6 -7.12 6.37 -3.25
N GLN A 7 -7.83 7.46 -2.97
CA GLN A 7 -7.55 8.78 -3.56
C GLN A 7 -6.21 9.40 -3.11
N ASP A 8 -5.64 8.90 -2.00
CA ASP A 8 -4.36 9.37 -1.45
C ASP A 8 -3.19 8.50 -1.95
N ILE A 9 -3.44 7.60 -2.89
CA ILE A 9 -2.45 6.69 -3.46
C ILE A 9 -2.23 7.05 -4.92
N HIS A 10 -0.96 7.18 -5.29
CA HIS A 10 -0.49 7.61 -6.61
C HIS A 10 0.39 6.49 -7.19
N PRO A 11 -0.20 5.55 -7.95
CA PRO A 11 0.55 4.49 -8.63
C PRO A 11 1.40 5.05 -9.79
N GLY A 12 2.43 4.31 -10.20
CA GLY A 12 3.13 4.56 -11.46
C GLY A 12 3.90 5.88 -11.56
N GLN A 13 4.29 6.47 -10.44
CA GLN A 13 5.04 7.72 -10.40
C GLN A 13 6.53 7.49 -10.73
N GLN A 14 7.23 8.56 -11.05
CA GLN A 14 8.66 8.53 -11.39
C GLN A 14 9.37 9.65 -10.65
N ALA A 15 10.56 9.36 -10.13
CA ALA A 15 11.44 10.35 -9.53
C ALA A 15 12.89 9.95 -9.84
N GLY A 16 13.71 10.91 -10.27
CA GLY A 16 15.12 10.67 -10.59
C GLY A 16 15.99 10.46 -9.36
N ASN A 17 15.55 10.94 -8.20
CA ASN A 17 16.24 10.75 -6.93
C ASN A 17 15.29 10.88 -5.73
N LYS A 18 15.83 10.56 -4.54
CA LYS A 18 15.11 10.64 -3.27
C LYS A 18 14.52 12.01 -2.97
N GLU A 19 15.24 13.09 -3.24
CA GLU A 19 14.74 14.44 -2.96
C GLU A 19 13.52 14.79 -3.82
N GLU A 20 13.55 14.41 -5.10
CA GLU A 20 12.42 14.60 -6.00
C GLU A 20 11.20 13.80 -5.55
N ALA A 21 11.38 12.55 -5.13
CA ALA A 21 10.28 11.75 -4.55
C ALA A 21 9.69 12.41 -3.30
N ILE A 22 10.53 12.92 -2.39
CA ILE A 22 10.09 13.65 -1.19
C ILE A 22 9.32 14.92 -1.57
N ARG A 23 9.76 15.66 -2.59
CA ARG A 23 9.06 16.86 -3.07
C ARG A 23 7.69 16.54 -3.66
N GLN A 24 7.55 15.46 -4.43
CA GLN A 24 6.25 15.02 -4.97
C GLN A 24 5.28 14.68 -3.84
N VAL A 25 5.74 13.91 -2.86
CA VAL A 25 4.95 13.52 -1.69
C VAL A 25 4.54 14.75 -0.87
N ALA A 26 5.48 15.67 -0.61
CA ALA A 26 5.19 16.90 0.14
C ALA A 26 4.18 17.79 -0.60
N ALA A 27 4.31 17.93 -1.92
CA ALA A 27 3.36 18.70 -2.73
C ALA A 27 1.95 18.10 -2.69
N ALA A 28 1.82 16.78 -2.69
CA ALA A 28 0.53 16.12 -2.53
C ALA A 28 -0.09 16.38 -1.14
N LEU A 29 0.72 16.36 -0.07
CA LEU A 29 0.25 16.69 1.28
C LEU A 29 -0.24 18.15 1.38
N VAL A 30 0.46 19.09 0.73
CA VAL A 30 0.02 20.49 0.63
C VAL A 30 -1.30 20.58 -0.14
N SER A 31 -1.37 19.94 -1.31
CA SER A 31 -2.58 19.97 -2.16
C SER A 31 -3.79 19.35 -1.48
N ALA A 32 -3.60 18.35 -0.62
CA ALA A 32 -4.65 17.72 0.18
C ALA A 32 -5.05 18.54 1.43
N GLY A 33 -4.39 19.67 1.68
CA GLY A 33 -4.62 20.54 2.83
C GLY A 33 -4.15 19.93 4.16
N ASN A 34 -3.23 18.96 4.11
CA ASN A 34 -2.68 18.34 5.32
C ASN A 34 -1.62 19.22 5.98
N VAL A 35 -0.85 19.94 5.19
CA VAL A 35 0.28 20.76 5.64
C VAL A 35 0.32 22.10 4.92
N ALA A 36 0.95 23.08 5.55
CA ALA A 36 1.22 24.38 4.94
C ALA A 36 2.36 24.30 3.91
N ASP A 37 2.42 25.33 3.06
CA ASP A 37 3.56 25.53 2.17
C ASP A 37 4.88 25.55 2.94
N GLY A 38 5.91 24.92 2.37
CA GLY A 38 7.23 24.83 3.00
C GLY A 38 7.48 23.59 3.87
N TYR A 39 6.46 22.77 4.16
CA TYR A 39 6.62 21.50 4.91
C TYR A 39 7.66 20.55 4.30
N VAL A 40 7.85 20.63 2.98
CA VAL A 40 8.90 19.91 2.24
C VAL A 40 10.30 20.12 2.82
N ASN A 41 10.60 21.31 3.35
CA ASN A 41 11.90 21.59 3.95
C ASN A 41 12.11 20.78 5.23
N GLY A 42 11.06 20.61 6.04
CA GLY A 42 11.07 19.71 7.19
C GLY A 42 11.29 18.26 6.80
N MET A 43 10.61 17.79 5.74
CA MET A 43 10.77 16.42 5.25
C MET A 43 12.19 16.14 4.75
N LEU A 44 12.78 17.08 4.00
CA LEU A 44 14.16 16.98 3.53
C LEU A 44 15.17 17.03 4.69
N ALA A 45 14.98 17.93 5.65
CA ALA A 45 15.83 18.02 6.83
C ALA A 45 15.78 16.73 7.66
N ARG A 46 14.58 16.14 7.83
CA ARG A 46 14.40 14.86 8.51
C ARG A 46 15.16 13.73 7.81
N GLU A 47 15.11 13.68 6.49
CA GLU A 47 15.81 12.68 5.69
C GLU A 47 17.34 12.81 5.79
N GLN A 48 17.86 14.03 5.92
CA GLN A 48 19.29 14.28 6.08
C GLN A 48 19.83 13.81 7.44
N GLN A 49 19.01 13.79 8.49
CA GLN A 49 19.43 13.31 9.81
C GLN A 49 19.68 11.80 9.80
N THR A 50 18.75 11.04 9.21
CA THR A 50 18.83 9.59 9.08
C THR A 50 17.83 9.16 8.02
N SER A 51 18.21 8.19 7.19
CA SER A 51 17.36 7.60 6.15
C SER A 51 15.98 7.24 6.70
N THR A 52 14.92 7.62 6.00
CA THR A 52 13.54 7.21 6.34
C THR A 52 13.13 5.90 5.67
N PHE A 53 14.08 5.18 5.07
CA PHE A 53 13.87 3.84 4.55
C PHE A 53 13.63 2.85 5.70
N LEU A 54 12.62 1.99 5.57
CA LEU A 54 12.21 1.04 6.61
C LEU A 54 12.54 -0.42 6.30
N GLY A 55 12.77 -0.75 5.03
CA GLY A 55 12.86 -2.14 4.55
C GLY A 55 11.85 -2.43 3.44
N ASN A 56 12.05 -3.54 2.74
CA ASN A 56 11.14 -4.10 1.73
C ASN A 56 10.63 -3.09 0.68
N GLY A 57 11.50 -2.15 0.29
CA GLY A 57 11.15 -1.15 -0.72
C GLY A 57 10.28 -0.01 -0.22
N ILE A 58 10.16 0.21 1.09
CA ILE A 58 9.30 1.24 1.67
C ILE A 58 10.14 2.32 2.34
N ALA A 59 9.80 3.57 2.05
CA ALA A 59 10.26 4.74 2.78
C ALA A 59 9.09 5.53 3.38
N ILE A 60 9.31 6.21 4.50
CA ILE A 60 8.29 7.01 5.21
C ILE A 60 8.74 8.46 5.41
N PRO A 61 8.90 9.26 4.36
CA PRO A 61 9.31 10.65 4.53
C PRO A 61 8.27 11.45 5.34
N HIS A 62 8.73 12.16 6.37
CA HIS A 62 7.91 12.96 7.29
C HIS A 62 8.69 14.17 7.78
N GLY A 63 8.00 15.20 8.28
CA GLY A 63 8.66 16.40 8.80
C GLY A 63 9.41 16.20 10.12
N THR A 64 10.17 17.20 10.54
CA THR A 64 10.79 17.26 11.87
C THR A 64 9.83 17.80 12.92
N THR A 65 10.22 17.73 14.19
CA THR A 65 9.50 18.37 15.32
C THR A 65 9.29 19.86 15.10
N ASP A 66 10.24 20.53 14.45
CA ASP A 66 10.23 21.98 14.23
C ASP A 66 9.26 22.42 13.14
N THR A 67 8.71 21.46 12.39
CA THR A 67 7.70 21.69 11.34
C THR A 67 6.31 21.20 11.74
N ARG A 68 6.09 20.85 13.02
CA ARG A 68 4.80 20.35 13.52
C ARG A 68 3.69 21.40 13.45
N ASP A 69 4.05 22.67 13.64
CA ASP A 69 3.14 23.82 13.50
C ASP A 69 2.62 24.00 12.06
N GLN A 70 3.34 23.47 11.08
CA GLN A 70 2.93 23.47 9.67
C GLN A 70 1.95 22.34 9.34
N VAL A 71 1.67 21.41 10.26
CA VAL A 71 0.66 20.36 10.07
C VAL A 71 -0.72 20.90 10.41
N LEU A 72 -1.55 21.09 9.38
CA LEU A 72 -2.92 21.59 9.50
C LEU A 72 -3.90 20.48 9.88
N LYS A 73 -3.67 19.28 9.34
CA LYS A 73 -4.52 18.10 9.50
C LYS A 73 -3.67 16.85 9.29
N THR A 74 -3.83 15.86 10.17
CA THR A 74 -3.24 14.54 9.99
C THR A 74 -3.66 13.93 8.66
N GLY A 75 -2.70 13.41 7.91
CA GLY A 75 -2.97 12.65 6.70
C GLY A 75 -1.71 12.07 6.07
N VAL A 76 -1.94 11.35 4.98
CA VAL A 76 -0.90 10.61 4.28
C VAL A 76 -1.06 10.75 2.79
N GLN A 77 0.04 10.58 2.08
CA GLN A 77 0.06 10.44 0.63
C GLN A 77 1.04 9.32 0.28
N VAL A 78 0.60 8.37 -0.52
CA VAL A 78 1.37 7.18 -0.90
C VAL A 78 1.75 7.29 -2.36
N PHE A 79 3.04 7.23 -2.65
CA PHE A 79 3.57 7.28 -4.00
C PHE A 79 4.27 5.96 -4.29
N GLN A 80 3.92 5.32 -5.41
CA GLN A 80 4.62 4.16 -5.90
C GLN A 80 5.52 4.57 -7.07
N PHE A 81 6.76 4.08 -7.04
CA PHE A 81 7.79 4.24 -8.06
C PHE A 81 8.18 2.86 -8.61
N PRO A 82 7.53 2.34 -9.68
CA PRO A 82 7.81 0.99 -10.20
C PRO A 82 9.26 0.76 -10.64
N GLN A 83 9.94 1.82 -11.09
CA GLN A 83 11.35 1.79 -11.47
C GLN A 83 12.30 1.85 -10.26
N GLY A 84 11.76 2.08 -9.06
CA GLY A 84 12.52 2.27 -7.84
C GLY A 84 13.19 3.64 -7.76
N VAL A 85 13.40 4.11 -6.54
CA VAL A 85 14.18 5.31 -6.22
C VAL A 85 15.26 4.92 -5.24
N THR A 86 16.52 5.19 -5.58
CA THR A 86 17.65 4.98 -4.65
C THR A 86 17.45 5.86 -3.42
N TRP A 87 17.27 5.25 -2.25
CA TRP A 87 16.97 5.95 -1.00
C TRP A 87 18.19 6.14 -0.09
N GLY A 88 19.26 5.40 -0.32
CA GLY A 88 20.54 5.52 0.41
C GLY A 88 21.18 4.14 0.61
N GLU A 89 22.50 4.08 0.79
CA GLU A 89 23.23 2.84 1.15
C GLU A 89 22.90 1.60 0.29
N GLY A 90 22.62 1.80 -1.00
CA GLY A 90 22.22 0.72 -1.93
C GLY A 90 20.76 0.25 -1.79
N GLN A 91 19.97 0.87 -0.92
CA GLN A 91 18.56 0.62 -0.73
C GLN A 91 17.73 1.32 -1.81
N THR A 92 16.71 0.63 -2.30
CA THR A 92 15.77 1.13 -3.31
C THR A 92 14.37 1.14 -2.72
N ALA A 93 13.69 2.28 -2.77
CA ALA A 93 12.29 2.41 -2.40
C ALA A 93 11.41 2.31 -3.65
N TYR A 94 10.42 1.42 -3.61
CA TYR A 94 9.34 1.32 -4.59
C TYR A 94 8.08 2.05 -4.12
N VAL A 95 7.95 2.30 -2.82
CA VAL A 95 6.84 3.06 -2.24
C VAL A 95 7.37 4.07 -1.23
N ALA A 96 6.94 5.33 -1.35
CA ALA A 96 7.15 6.37 -0.36
C ALA A 96 5.80 6.75 0.27
N ILE A 97 5.70 6.69 1.59
CA ILE A 97 4.49 7.04 2.34
C ILE A 97 4.78 8.33 3.10
N GLY A 98 4.31 9.45 2.55
CA GLY A 98 4.35 10.75 3.20
C GLY A 98 3.41 10.81 4.37
N ILE A 99 3.88 11.32 5.51
CA ILE A 99 3.06 11.45 6.72
C ILE A 99 3.09 12.90 7.18
N ALA A 100 1.91 13.50 7.26
CA ALA A 100 1.67 14.73 7.99
C ALA A 100 1.04 14.38 9.34
N ALA A 101 1.79 14.57 10.41
CA ALA A 101 1.32 14.31 11.78
C ALA A 101 1.94 15.31 12.76
N SER A 102 1.10 15.88 13.63
CA SER A 102 1.54 16.80 14.69
C SER A 102 2.09 16.08 15.93
N SER A 103 1.90 14.76 16.00
CA SER A 103 2.35 13.89 17.09
C SER A 103 2.99 12.59 16.56
N ASP A 104 3.16 11.58 17.42
CA ASP A 104 3.84 10.32 17.08
C ASP A 104 2.95 9.35 16.26
N GLU A 105 2.01 9.86 15.46
CA GLU A 105 1.10 9.04 14.65
C GLU A 105 1.82 8.21 13.60
N HIS A 106 3.02 8.62 13.18
CA HIS A 106 3.90 7.82 12.34
C HIS A 106 4.22 6.46 12.98
N LEU A 107 4.33 6.37 14.31
CA LEU A 107 4.49 5.09 15.02
C LEU A 107 3.26 4.19 14.89
N GLY A 108 2.06 4.78 14.81
CA GLY A 108 0.82 4.06 14.56
C GLY A 108 0.83 3.41 13.18
N LEU A 109 1.29 4.13 12.16
CA LEU A 109 1.46 3.59 10.81
C LEU A 109 2.52 2.49 10.77
N LEU A 110 3.68 2.70 11.42
CA LEU A 110 4.74 1.67 11.51
C LEU A 110 4.19 0.36 12.06
N ARG A 111 3.38 0.40 13.11
CA ARG A 111 2.75 -0.80 13.69
C ARG A 111 1.88 -1.54 12.69
N GLN A 112 1.16 -0.83 11.82
CA GLN A 112 0.33 -1.44 10.78
C GLN A 112 1.16 -2.03 9.64
N LEU A 113 2.26 -1.36 9.29
CA LEU A 113 3.17 -1.81 8.24
C LEU A 113 4.12 -2.93 8.68
N THR A 114 4.17 -3.29 9.97
CA THR A 114 5.08 -4.34 10.47
C THR A 114 4.99 -5.65 9.70
N HIS A 115 3.79 -6.07 9.29
CA HIS A 115 3.61 -7.29 8.47
C HIS A 115 4.26 -7.14 7.08
N VAL A 116 4.06 -5.99 6.44
CA VAL A 116 4.61 -5.63 5.12
C VAL A 116 6.14 -5.62 5.17
N LEU A 117 6.70 -5.05 6.25
CA LEU A 117 8.13 -4.92 6.47
C LEU A 117 8.82 -6.24 6.84
N SER A 118 8.07 -7.30 7.16
CA SER A 118 8.62 -8.61 7.55
C SER A 118 8.60 -9.63 6.40
N ASP A 119 8.00 -9.31 5.26
CA ASP A 119 7.82 -10.23 4.13
C ASP A 119 8.52 -9.69 2.86
N ASP A 120 9.64 -10.33 2.51
CA ASP A 120 10.46 -9.96 1.34
C ASP A 120 9.69 -10.06 0.02
N ALA A 121 8.64 -10.90 -0.06
CA ALA A 121 7.82 -11.02 -1.26
C ALA A 121 7.00 -9.75 -1.53
N VAL A 122 6.76 -8.93 -0.50
CA VAL A 122 5.94 -7.72 -0.62
C VAL A 122 6.65 -6.64 -1.43
N ALA A 123 7.98 -6.54 -1.38
CA ALA A 123 8.71 -5.57 -2.18
C ALA A 123 8.43 -5.73 -3.69
N ALA A 124 8.43 -6.98 -4.19
CA ALA A 124 8.13 -7.29 -5.58
C ALA A 124 6.65 -7.03 -5.93
N GLN A 125 5.73 -7.25 -4.99
CA GLN A 125 4.31 -6.96 -5.18
C GLN A 125 4.03 -5.45 -5.20
N LEU A 126 4.65 -4.68 -4.31
CA LEU A 126 4.58 -3.22 -4.29
C LEU A 126 5.17 -2.62 -5.57
N GLN A 127 6.23 -3.21 -6.11
CA GLN A 127 6.81 -2.78 -7.39
C GLN A 127 5.87 -3.04 -8.57
N SER A 128 5.21 -4.19 -8.61
CA SER A 128 4.41 -4.67 -9.76
C SER A 128 2.93 -4.29 -9.70
N ALA A 129 2.43 -3.81 -8.56
CA ALA A 129 1.07 -3.32 -8.43
C ALA A 129 0.77 -2.23 -9.47
N THR A 130 -0.43 -2.26 -10.03
CA THR A 130 -0.82 -1.36 -11.13
C THR A 130 -1.93 -0.40 -10.74
N THR A 131 -2.60 -0.67 -9.61
CA THR A 131 -3.75 0.11 -9.13
C THR A 131 -3.57 0.60 -7.71
N ALA A 132 -4.28 1.67 -7.36
CA ALA A 132 -4.28 2.23 -6.01
C ALA A 132 -4.92 1.25 -5.01
N GLU A 133 -5.93 0.49 -5.44
CA GLU A 133 -6.59 -0.54 -4.65
C GLU A 133 -5.66 -1.70 -4.30
N GLU A 134 -4.86 -2.17 -5.27
CA GLU A 134 -3.84 -3.20 -5.02
C GLU A 134 -2.80 -2.73 -4.01
N LEU A 135 -2.26 -1.52 -4.20
CA LEU A 135 -1.31 -0.93 -3.26
C LEU A 135 -1.91 -0.78 -1.87
N ARG A 136 -3.16 -0.30 -1.77
CA ARG A 136 -3.89 -0.20 -0.50
C ARG A 136 -3.98 -1.56 0.18
N ALA A 137 -4.42 -2.59 -0.55
CA ALA A 137 -4.60 -3.93 0.00
C ALA A 137 -3.28 -4.50 0.55
N LEU A 138 -2.18 -4.35 -0.21
CA LEU A 138 -0.84 -4.78 0.18
C LEU A 138 -0.38 -4.06 1.46
N LEU A 139 -0.46 -2.74 1.50
CA LEU A 139 -0.02 -1.93 2.64
C LEU A 139 -0.86 -2.19 3.89
N MET A 140 -2.16 -2.42 3.74
CA MET A 140 -3.07 -2.68 4.85
C MET A 140 -3.09 -4.14 5.30
N GLY A 141 -2.37 -5.04 4.63
CA GLY A 141 -2.38 -6.48 4.94
C GLY A 141 -3.74 -7.13 4.72
N GLU A 142 -4.57 -6.49 3.89
CA GLU A 142 -5.77 -7.10 3.37
C GLU A 142 -5.26 -8.20 2.44
N LYS A 143 -5.19 -9.45 2.96
CA LYS A 143 -4.93 -10.62 2.12
C LYS A 143 -5.82 -10.47 0.91
N GLN A 144 -5.24 -10.39 -0.27
CA GLN A 144 -5.99 -10.65 -1.48
C GLN A 144 -6.59 -12.04 -1.27
N SER A 145 -7.86 -12.08 -0.86
CA SER A 145 -8.68 -13.23 -1.10
C SER A 145 -8.53 -13.41 -2.60
N GLU A 146 -7.78 -14.43 -3.02
CA GLU A 146 -7.66 -14.80 -4.44
C GLU A 146 -9.05 -14.56 -5.00
N ALA A 147 -9.20 -13.57 -5.90
CA ALA A 147 -10.52 -13.12 -6.32
C ALA A 147 -11.33 -14.38 -6.57
N LEU A 148 -12.37 -14.60 -5.75
CA LEU A 148 -13.15 -15.82 -5.79
C LEU A 148 -13.51 -15.97 -7.27
N LYS A 149 -12.89 -16.92 -7.96
CA LYS A 149 -13.23 -17.15 -9.35
C LYS A 149 -14.67 -17.63 -9.26
N LEU A 150 -15.60 -16.76 -9.66
CA LEU A 150 -17.02 -17.04 -9.79
C LEU A 150 -17.28 -17.17 -11.28
N ASP A 151 -16.76 -18.25 -11.84
CA ASP A 151 -16.86 -18.61 -13.25
C ASP A 151 -17.65 -19.91 -13.39
N ASN A 152 -17.91 -20.34 -14.63
CA ASN A 152 -18.65 -21.57 -14.89
C ASN A 152 -17.89 -22.84 -14.42
N GLU A 153 -16.64 -22.73 -14.00
CA GLU A 153 -15.86 -23.85 -13.44
C GLU A 153 -16.14 -24.04 -11.94
N THR A 154 -16.52 -22.97 -11.26
CA THR A 154 -16.69 -22.89 -9.79
C THR A 154 -18.15 -22.74 -9.37
N LEU A 155 -19.00 -22.18 -10.23
CA LEU A 155 -20.44 -22.02 -10.02
C LEU A 155 -21.27 -22.62 -11.15
N SER A 156 -22.38 -23.25 -10.77
CA SER A 156 -23.49 -23.59 -11.64
C SER A 156 -24.52 -22.46 -11.59
N LEU A 157 -24.69 -21.77 -12.70
CA LEU A 157 -25.82 -20.87 -12.95
C LEU A 157 -26.91 -21.62 -13.74
N ASP A 158 -28.14 -21.11 -13.72
CA ASP A 158 -29.31 -21.67 -14.45
C ASP A 158 -29.58 -23.16 -14.16
N VAL A 159 -29.33 -23.59 -12.93
CA VAL A 159 -29.64 -24.95 -12.47
C VAL A 159 -31.09 -25.04 -12.00
N ALA A 160 -31.79 -26.09 -12.45
CA ALA A 160 -33.09 -26.45 -11.92
C ALA A 160 -32.94 -26.92 -10.46
N ALA A 161 -33.05 -25.98 -9.53
CA ALA A 161 -33.06 -26.24 -8.09
C ALA A 161 -34.39 -25.76 -7.52
N SER A 162 -35.14 -26.67 -6.89
CA SER A 162 -36.42 -26.37 -6.25
C SER A 162 -36.27 -25.85 -4.81
N ASP A 163 -35.06 -25.95 -4.25
CA ASP A 163 -34.75 -25.52 -2.90
C ASP A 163 -33.28 -25.09 -2.75
N LEU A 164 -33.02 -24.33 -1.69
CA LEU A 164 -31.70 -23.79 -1.38
C LEU A 164 -30.67 -24.90 -1.12
N LEU A 165 -31.10 -26.03 -0.57
CA LEU A 165 -30.23 -27.12 -0.16
C LEU A 165 -29.64 -27.84 -1.38
N THR A 166 -30.47 -28.03 -2.41
CA THR A 166 -30.08 -28.56 -3.72
C THR A 166 -29.11 -27.61 -4.43
N LEU A 167 -29.42 -26.31 -4.43
CA LEU A 167 -28.54 -25.29 -5.01
C LEU A 167 -27.17 -25.26 -4.31
N GLN A 168 -27.16 -25.31 -2.98
CA GLN A 168 -25.94 -25.37 -2.16
C GLN A 168 -25.15 -26.66 -2.43
N ALA A 169 -25.80 -27.81 -2.47
CA ALA A 169 -25.14 -29.10 -2.73
C ALA A 169 -24.47 -29.13 -4.11
N LEU A 170 -25.13 -28.61 -5.14
CA LEU A 170 -24.59 -28.56 -6.51
C LEU A 170 -23.34 -27.67 -6.59
N ASN A 171 -23.41 -26.47 -6.03
CA ASN A 171 -22.28 -25.53 -6.07
C ASN A 171 -21.13 -25.96 -5.13
N ALA A 172 -21.43 -26.51 -3.96
CA ALA A 172 -20.42 -27.09 -3.07
C ALA A 172 -19.68 -28.28 -3.73
N ALA A 173 -20.41 -29.14 -4.45
CA ALA A 173 -19.81 -30.25 -5.19
C ALA A 173 -18.91 -29.78 -6.33
N ARG A 174 -19.25 -28.66 -6.99
CA ARG A 174 -18.46 -28.06 -8.07
C ARG A 174 -17.18 -27.41 -7.54
N LEU A 175 -17.30 -26.62 -6.47
CA LEU A 175 -16.16 -26.05 -5.73
C LEU A 175 -15.18 -27.14 -5.23
N LYS A 176 -15.69 -28.26 -4.72
CA LYS A 176 -14.85 -29.39 -4.28
C LYS A 176 -14.06 -30.03 -5.42
N ARG A 177 -14.59 -30.05 -6.66
CA ARG A 177 -13.90 -30.60 -7.84
C ARG A 177 -12.84 -29.63 -8.36
N SER A 178 -13.14 -28.33 -8.44
CA SER A 178 -12.18 -27.32 -8.88
C SER A 178 -10.97 -27.23 -7.93
N TRP A 179 -11.18 -27.45 -6.62
CA TRP A 179 -10.10 -27.56 -5.64
C TRP A 179 -9.27 -28.84 -5.77
N ARG A 180 -9.87 -30.00 -6.10
CA ARG A 180 -9.13 -31.27 -6.28
C ARG A 180 -8.17 -31.25 -7.48
N CYS A 181 -8.40 -30.42 -8.49
CA CYS A 181 -7.47 -30.23 -9.60
C CYS A 181 -6.22 -29.40 -9.23
N ARG A 182 -6.26 -28.61 -8.15
CA ARG A 182 -5.10 -27.77 -7.73
C ARG A 182 -4.10 -28.47 -6.82
N CYS A 183 -4.44 -29.61 -6.22
CA CYS A 183 -3.53 -30.42 -5.38
C CYS A 183 -2.68 -31.44 -6.16
N ARG A 184 -2.48 -31.28 -7.48
CA ARG A 184 -1.38 -31.94 -8.21
C ARG A 184 -0.35 -30.92 -8.66
N LEU A 185 0.33 -30.33 -7.68
CA LEU A 185 1.69 -29.82 -7.83
C LEU A 185 2.51 -30.53 -6.75
N ARG A 186 3.71 -30.95 -7.16
CA ARG A 186 4.64 -31.88 -6.49
C ARG A 186 4.81 -31.67 -4.99
#